data_AF-A0A9D6IL97-F1
#
_entry.id   AF-A0A9D6IL97-F1
#
_cell.length_a   1.000
_cell.length_b   1.000
_cell.length_c   1.000
_cell.angle_alpha   90.00
_cell.angle_beta   90.00
_cell.angle_gamma   90.00
#
_symmetry.space_group_name_H-M   'P 1'
#
loop_
_entity.id
_entity.type
_entity.pdbx_description
1 polymer ?
#
loop_
_entity_poly.entity_id
_entity_poly.type
_entity_poly.pdbx_seq_one_letter_code
_entity_poly.pdbx_strand_id
1 'polypeptide(L)'
;MVDLSHLKSLLRDKRVWAALLTAVVLLAGLVLWAVRSYHRAQARDGLNEFAPFANPALDLTFPSIVLENDASREILEAGVRQRYWTLHPRGGATASLEVRLTNQGLRWFSVVGNQIIATFKVGTREATRVVELEDTFPSRSIRFRYHWNQLQPASEVLGPQVPELGKEYEGEALFLYENGKWRVMHWTTPVYDQAVEQFKTLKPAPQ
;
A
#
# COMPACT_ATOMS: atom_id res chain seq x y z
N MET A 1 65.24 -3.73 -20.22
CA MET A 1 65.17 -2.52 -19.37
C MET A 1 63.89 -1.79 -19.72
N VAL A 2 62.94 -1.68 -18.80
CA VAL A 2 61.71 -0.88 -19.02
C VAL A 2 62.12 0.59 -18.90
N ASP A 3 61.85 1.37 -19.94
CA ASP A 3 62.19 2.79 -20.00
C ASP A 3 61.29 3.61 -19.06
N LEU A 4 61.85 3.98 -17.91
CA LEU A 4 61.17 4.73 -16.85
C LEU A 4 61.05 6.24 -17.14
N SER A 5 61.62 6.73 -18.25
CA SER A 5 61.62 8.15 -18.60
C SER A 5 60.21 8.66 -18.96
N HIS A 6 59.41 7.86 -19.66
CA HIS A 6 58.03 8.16 -20.03
C HIS A 6 57.08 8.19 -18.81
N LEU A 7 57.31 7.34 -17.80
CA LEU A 7 56.55 7.35 -16.55
C LEU A 7 56.77 8.65 -15.76
N LYS A 8 58.01 9.16 -15.74
CA LYS A 8 58.35 10.42 -15.06
C LYS A 8 57.72 11.65 -15.73
N SER A 9 57.56 11.66 -17.06
CA SER A 9 56.90 12.78 -17.75
C SER A 9 55.38 12.74 -17.57
N LEU A 10 54.77 11.54 -17.58
CA LEU A 10 53.33 11.34 -17.31
C LEU A 10 52.94 11.76 -15.88
N LEU A 11 53.79 11.46 -14.89
CA LEU A 11 53.58 11.87 -13.49
C LEU A 11 53.61 13.38 -13.27
N ARG A 12 54.18 14.16 -14.20
CA ARG A 12 54.30 15.62 -14.10
C ARG A 12 53.22 16.37 -14.89
N ASP A 13 52.47 15.68 -15.75
CA ASP A 13 51.41 16.29 -16.54
C ASP A 13 50.13 16.46 -15.72
N LYS A 14 49.79 17.71 -15.44
CA LYS A 14 48.56 18.09 -14.71
C LYS A 14 47.30 17.57 -15.41
N ARG A 15 47.32 17.41 -16.74
CA ARG A 15 46.18 16.90 -17.52
C ARG A 15 45.93 15.42 -17.25
N VAL A 16 46.99 14.63 -17.07
CA VAL A 16 46.89 13.20 -16.74
C VAL A 16 46.29 13.03 -15.35
N TRP A 17 46.76 13.81 -14.37
CA TRP A 17 46.17 13.81 -13.01
C TRP A 17 44.73 14.31 -12.99
N ALA A 18 44.39 15.35 -13.75
CA ALA A 18 43.02 15.83 -13.87
C ALA A 18 42.10 14.76 -14.48
N ALA A 19 42.51 14.12 -15.56
CA ALA A 19 41.75 13.03 -16.19
C ALA A 19 41.57 11.83 -15.24
N LEU A 20 42.60 11.47 -14.48
CA LEU A 20 42.54 10.40 -13.49
C LEU A 20 41.58 10.75 -12.34
N LEU A 21 41.63 11.97 -11.81
CA LEU A 21 40.69 12.44 -10.79
C LEU A 21 39.24 12.41 -11.31
N THR A 22 39.00 12.88 -12.54
CA THR A 22 37.68 12.82 -13.16
C THR A 22 37.19 11.37 -13.30
N ALA A 23 38.05 10.46 -13.76
CA ALA A 23 37.70 9.04 -13.88
C ALA A 23 37.35 8.41 -12.52
N VAL A 24 38.10 8.73 -11.46
CA VAL A 24 37.81 8.26 -10.09
C VAL A 24 36.47 8.79 -9.60
N VAL A 25 36.17 10.08 -9.80
CA VAL A 25 34.89 10.68 -9.39
C VAL A 25 33.72 10.05 -10.15
N LEU A 26 33.86 9.85 -11.47
CA LEU A 26 32.83 9.18 -12.28
C LEU A 26 32.60 7.74 -11.82
N LEU A 27 33.67 6.99 -11.55
CA LEU A 27 33.57 5.63 -11.05
C LEU A 27 32.88 5.58 -9.68
N ALA A 28 33.26 6.47 -8.75
CA ALA A 28 32.64 6.58 -7.44
C ALA A 28 31.14 6.92 -7.55
N GLY A 29 30.78 7.86 -8.43
CA GLY A 29 29.40 8.21 -8.72
C GLY A 29 28.61 7.03 -9.29
N LEU A 30 29.19 6.27 -10.22
CA LEU A 30 28.57 5.09 -10.81
C LEU A 30 28.35 3.98 -9.77
N VAL A 31 29.33 3.73 -8.90
CA VAL A 31 29.20 2.75 -7.80
C VAL A 31 28.08 3.14 -6.84
N LEU A 32 28.05 4.40 -6.39
CA LEU A 32 26.99 4.89 -5.49
C LEU A 32 25.61 4.79 -6.14
N TRP A 33 25.51 5.15 -7.43
CA TRP A 33 24.28 5.02 -8.19
C TRP A 33 23.83 3.57 -8.33
N ALA A 34 24.74 2.66 -8.65
CA ALA A 34 24.44 1.23 -8.80
C ALA A 34 23.96 0.62 -7.48
N VAL A 35 24.63 0.94 -6.37
CA VAL A 35 24.23 0.50 -5.01
C VAL A 35 22.84 1.02 -4.67
N ARG A 36 22.57 2.32 -4.86
CA ARG A 36 21.27 2.91 -4.56
C ARG A 36 20.15 2.34 -5.44
N SER A 37 20.42 2.10 -6.72
CA SER A 37 19.47 1.48 -7.65
C SER A 37 19.17 0.03 -7.26
N TYR A 38 20.19 -0.72 -6.86
CA TYR A 38 20.03 -2.09 -6.36
C TYR A 38 19.18 -2.13 -5.09
N HIS A 39 19.43 -1.27 -4.11
CA HIS A 39 18.62 -1.22 -2.87
C HIS A 39 17.16 -0.87 -3.14
N ARG A 40 16.89 0.04 -4.09
CA ARG A 40 15.53 0.38 -4.52
C ARG A 40 14.84 -0.80 -5.20
N ALA A 41 15.52 -1.50 -6.10
CA ALA A 41 14.98 -2.69 -6.77
C ALA A 41 14.67 -3.79 -5.75
N GLN A 42 15.63 -4.10 -4.86
CA GLN A 42 15.46 -5.08 -3.80
C GLN A 42 14.27 -4.77 -2.88
N ALA A 43 14.08 -3.50 -2.50
CA ALA A 43 12.96 -3.11 -1.65
C ALA A 43 11.61 -3.20 -2.38
N ARG A 44 11.56 -2.80 -3.67
CA ARG A 44 10.36 -2.99 -4.52
C ARG A 44 10.01 -4.47 -4.63
N ASP A 45 10.98 -5.30 -4.98
CA ASP A 45 10.77 -6.73 -5.22
C ASP A 45 10.37 -7.42 -3.90
N GLY A 46 11.01 -7.05 -2.79
CA GLY A 46 10.64 -7.52 -1.45
C GLY A 46 9.21 -7.14 -1.03
N LEU A 47 8.70 -5.98 -1.44
CA LEU A 47 7.28 -5.64 -1.27
C LEU A 47 6.38 -6.53 -2.14
N ASN A 48 6.71 -6.72 -3.42
CA ASN A 48 5.91 -7.50 -4.35
C ASN A 48 5.87 -9.00 -4.00
N GLU A 49 6.92 -9.54 -3.40
CA GLU A 49 6.96 -10.91 -2.86
C GLU A 49 6.16 -11.05 -1.55
N PHE A 50 5.92 -9.94 -0.83
CA PHE A 50 5.23 -9.95 0.45
C PHE A 50 3.71 -10.05 0.24
N ALA A 51 3.17 -11.26 0.41
CA ALA A 51 1.78 -11.59 0.10
C ALA A 51 0.72 -10.66 0.71
N PRO A 52 0.81 -10.21 1.99
CA PRO A 52 -0.17 -9.26 2.55
C PRO A 52 -0.18 -7.89 1.86
N PHE A 53 0.94 -7.48 1.25
CA PHE A 53 0.97 -6.30 0.39
C PHE A 53 0.40 -6.62 -0.99
N ALA A 54 0.88 -7.68 -1.66
CA ALA A 54 0.50 -7.98 -3.04
C ALA A 54 -0.97 -8.39 -3.19
N ASN A 55 -1.53 -9.06 -2.18
CA ASN A 55 -2.90 -9.60 -2.15
C ASN A 55 -3.56 -9.27 -0.80
N PRO A 56 -3.86 -8.00 -0.52
CA PRO A 56 -4.37 -7.60 0.79
C PRO A 56 -5.76 -8.21 1.06
N ALA A 57 -5.98 -8.61 2.29
CA ALA A 57 -7.32 -8.93 2.79
C ALA A 57 -8.10 -7.64 3.06
N LEU A 58 -9.38 -7.65 2.72
CA LEU A 58 -10.38 -6.71 3.18
C LEU A 58 -11.03 -7.33 4.41
N ASP A 59 -10.80 -6.75 5.57
CA ASP A 59 -11.49 -7.11 6.80
C ASP A 59 -12.45 -5.97 7.18
N LEU A 60 -13.74 -6.17 6.88
CA LEU A 60 -14.80 -5.24 7.25
C LEU A 60 -15.61 -5.80 8.40
N THR A 61 -15.88 -4.96 9.39
CA THR A 61 -16.80 -5.26 10.49
C THR A 61 -17.53 -3.97 10.87
N PHE A 62 -18.86 -4.00 10.82
CA PHE A 62 -19.69 -2.87 11.19
C PHE A 62 -21.04 -3.31 11.75
N PRO A 63 -21.78 -2.47 12.50
CA PRO A 63 -23.06 -2.86 13.07
C PRO A 63 -24.15 -3.10 12.02
N SER A 64 -25.01 -4.10 12.22
CA SER A 64 -26.19 -4.31 11.38
C SER A 64 -27.30 -3.30 11.64
N ILE A 65 -27.31 -2.68 12.82
CA ILE A 65 -28.23 -1.59 13.17
C ILE A 65 -27.38 -0.36 13.49
N VAL A 66 -27.51 0.67 12.67
CA VAL A 66 -26.73 1.91 12.79
C VAL A 66 -27.64 3.10 13.08
N LEU A 67 -27.08 4.16 13.67
CA LEU A 67 -27.80 5.43 13.82
C LEU A 67 -28.15 6.02 12.45
N GLU A 68 -29.35 6.55 12.32
CA GLU A 68 -29.77 7.22 11.09
C GLU A 68 -29.21 8.64 11.04
N ASN A 69 -28.17 8.83 10.24
CA ASN A 69 -27.59 10.13 9.91
C ASN A 69 -26.98 10.09 8.50
N ASP A 70 -26.70 11.26 7.94
CA ASP A 70 -26.19 11.40 6.57
C ASP A 70 -24.87 10.67 6.35
N ALA A 71 -23.94 10.74 7.33
CA ALA A 71 -22.66 10.05 7.24
C ALA A 71 -22.82 8.51 7.16
N SER A 72 -23.74 7.94 7.94
CA SER A 72 -24.00 6.50 7.92
C SER A 72 -24.66 6.09 6.60
N ARG A 73 -25.56 6.94 6.07
CA ARG A 73 -26.17 6.72 4.76
C ARG A 73 -25.13 6.76 3.64
N GLU A 74 -24.22 7.74 3.66
CA GLU A 74 -23.15 7.89 2.67
C GLU A 74 -22.22 6.67 2.63
N ILE A 75 -21.75 6.21 3.79
CA ILE A 75 -20.88 5.02 3.89
C ILE A 75 -21.60 3.77 3.36
N LEU A 76 -22.89 3.60 3.68
CA LEU A 76 -23.65 2.41 3.31
C LEU A 76 -24.24 2.46 1.90
N GLU A 77 -24.28 3.63 1.26
CA GLU A 77 -24.93 3.83 -0.04
C GLU A 77 -24.31 2.95 -1.12
N ALA A 78 -22.98 2.81 -1.10
CA ALA A 78 -22.26 1.98 -2.07
C ALA A 78 -22.75 0.53 -2.06
N GLY A 79 -22.90 -0.08 -0.89
CA GLY A 79 -23.43 -1.44 -0.80
C GLY A 79 -24.91 -1.55 -1.15
N VAL A 80 -25.70 -0.48 -1.02
CA VAL A 80 -27.07 -0.43 -1.56
C VAL A 80 -27.06 -0.41 -3.09
N ARG A 81 -26.25 0.46 -3.71
CA ARG A 81 -26.11 0.54 -5.17
C ARG A 81 -25.67 -0.79 -5.78
N GLN A 82 -24.76 -1.48 -5.09
CA GLN A 82 -24.26 -2.80 -5.49
C GLN A 82 -25.18 -3.96 -5.11
N ARG A 83 -26.34 -3.66 -4.50
CA ARG A 83 -27.33 -4.64 -4.04
C ARG A 83 -26.74 -5.66 -3.07
N TYR A 84 -25.71 -5.32 -2.31
CA TYR A 84 -25.20 -6.16 -1.21
C TYR A 84 -26.14 -6.12 -0.01
N TRP A 85 -26.78 -4.97 0.24
CA TRP A 85 -27.77 -4.83 1.30
C TRP A 85 -28.86 -3.83 0.95
N THR A 86 -29.92 -3.84 1.75
CA THR A 86 -30.97 -2.83 1.78
C THR A 86 -30.98 -2.14 3.14
N LEU A 87 -31.34 -0.86 3.14
CA LEU A 87 -31.47 -0.06 4.36
C LEU A 87 -32.96 0.06 4.71
N HIS A 88 -33.32 -0.38 5.91
CA HIS A 88 -34.67 -0.30 6.41
C HIS A 88 -34.73 0.68 7.58
N PRO A 89 -35.55 1.75 7.52
CA PRO A 89 -35.75 2.62 8.66
C PRO A 89 -36.45 1.83 9.77
N ARG A 90 -35.95 1.97 11.00
CA ARG A 90 -36.53 1.35 12.19
C ARG A 90 -37.11 2.45 13.08
N GLY A 91 -38.42 2.36 13.32
CA GLY A 91 -39.11 3.23 14.26
C GLY A 91 -38.68 2.95 15.70
N GLY A 92 -38.47 3.99 16.50
CA GLY A 92 -38.04 3.91 17.88
C GLY A 92 -37.74 5.28 18.49
N ALA A 93 -37.27 5.31 19.74
CA ALA A 93 -36.87 6.55 20.42
C ALA A 93 -35.66 7.24 19.75
N THR A 94 -34.88 6.48 18.99
CA THR A 94 -33.75 6.97 18.19
C THR A 94 -33.91 6.49 16.76
N ALA A 95 -33.86 7.42 15.80
CA ALA A 95 -33.90 7.09 14.37
C ALA A 95 -32.70 6.19 14.01
N SER A 96 -32.98 5.02 13.46
CA SER A 96 -31.97 4.00 13.16
C SER A 96 -32.26 3.30 11.84
N LEU A 97 -31.19 2.81 11.21
CA LEU A 97 -31.23 2.04 9.97
C LEU A 97 -30.79 0.61 10.25
N GLU A 98 -31.63 -0.35 9.86
CA GLU A 98 -31.28 -1.76 9.82
C GLU A 98 -30.71 -2.09 8.44
N VAL A 99 -29.47 -2.57 8.41
CA VAL A 99 -28.78 -3.06 7.23
C VAL A 99 -29.11 -4.54 7.06
N ARG A 100 -29.85 -4.89 6.01
CA ARG A 100 -30.20 -6.28 5.69
C ARG A 100 -29.47 -6.75 4.46
N LEU A 101 -28.70 -7.82 4.59
CA LEU A 101 -28.00 -8.43 3.46
C LEU A 101 -28.99 -9.01 2.45
N THR A 102 -28.71 -8.84 1.17
CA THR A 102 -29.43 -9.53 0.10
C THR A 102 -28.82 -10.90 -0.17
N ASN A 103 -29.46 -11.71 -1.03
CA ASN A 103 -28.87 -12.97 -1.53
C ASN A 103 -27.50 -12.77 -2.20
N GLN A 104 -27.25 -11.60 -2.81
CA GLN A 104 -25.95 -11.26 -3.39
C GLN A 104 -24.95 -10.88 -2.29
N GLY A 105 -25.37 -10.08 -1.30
CA GLY A 105 -24.53 -9.72 -0.17
C GLY A 105 -24.08 -10.91 0.67
N LEU A 106 -24.97 -11.89 0.87
CA LEU A 106 -24.66 -13.12 1.62
C LEU A 106 -23.52 -13.96 1.03
N ARG A 107 -23.09 -13.70 -0.21
CA ARG A 107 -21.92 -14.37 -0.81
C ARG A 107 -20.59 -13.83 -0.26
N TRP A 108 -20.59 -12.62 0.28
CA TRP A 108 -19.37 -11.88 0.66
C TRP A 108 -19.39 -11.45 2.13
N PHE A 109 -20.59 -11.20 2.66
CA PHE A 109 -20.84 -10.69 4.00
C PHE A 109 -21.65 -11.70 4.82
N SER A 110 -21.38 -11.74 6.11
CA SER A 110 -22.10 -12.57 7.09
C SER A 110 -22.64 -11.71 8.21
N VAL A 111 -23.79 -12.10 8.77
CA VAL A 111 -24.35 -11.46 9.97
C VAL A 111 -24.04 -12.33 11.19
N VAL A 112 -23.36 -11.76 12.18
CA VAL A 112 -23.05 -12.41 13.45
C VAL A 112 -23.56 -11.50 14.58
N GLY A 113 -24.69 -11.87 15.19
CA GLY A 113 -25.36 -11.00 16.17
C GLY A 113 -25.78 -9.67 15.53
N ASN A 114 -25.34 -8.54 16.12
CA ASN A 114 -25.58 -7.19 15.59
C ASN A 114 -24.42 -6.70 14.70
N GLN A 115 -23.61 -7.58 14.12
CA GLN A 115 -22.48 -7.21 13.28
C GLN A 115 -22.58 -7.83 11.89
N ILE A 116 -22.22 -7.05 10.89
CA ILE A 116 -21.94 -7.50 9.53
C ILE A 116 -20.43 -7.60 9.41
N ILE A 117 -19.95 -8.77 8.99
CA ILE A 117 -18.53 -9.12 8.88
C ILE A 117 -18.24 -9.60 7.46
N ALA A 118 -17.10 -9.21 6.90
CA ALA A 118 -16.56 -9.76 5.67
C ALA A 118 -15.03 -9.85 5.74
N THR A 119 -14.51 -10.99 5.30
CA THR A 119 -13.08 -11.23 5.10
C THR A 119 -12.89 -11.85 3.72
N PHE A 120 -12.33 -11.10 2.79
CA PHE A 120 -11.98 -11.60 1.45
C PHE A 120 -10.78 -10.86 0.87
N LYS A 121 -10.13 -11.41 -0.15
CA LYS A 121 -9.03 -10.71 -0.82
C LYS A 121 -9.58 -9.53 -1.62
N VAL A 122 -9.06 -8.32 -1.43
CA VAL A 122 -9.52 -7.13 -2.17
C VAL A 122 -9.25 -7.28 -3.66
N GLY A 123 -8.10 -7.86 -3.99
CA GLY A 123 -7.53 -7.82 -5.33
C GLY A 123 -6.03 -8.04 -5.30
N THR A 124 -5.37 -7.65 -6.38
CA THR A 124 -3.91 -7.75 -6.53
C THR A 124 -3.32 -6.38 -6.83
N ARG A 125 -2.23 -6.02 -6.18
CA ARG A 125 -1.50 -4.76 -6.42
C ARG A 125 0.00 -5.01 -6.51
N GLU A 126 0.69 -4.10 -7.19
CA GLU A 126 2.14 -4.16 -7.36
C GLU A 126 2.79 -2.81 -7.10
N ALA A 127 3.93 -2.83 -6.41
CA ALA A 127 4.82 -1.69 -6.27
C ALA A 127 5.61 -1.50 -7.57
N THR A 128 5.50 -0.31 -8.16
CA THR A 128 6.13 0.05 -9.43
C THR A 128 7.53 0.62 -9.22
N ARG A 129 7.68 1.53 -8.25
CA ARG A 129 8.94 2.23 -7.97
C ARG A 129 9.09 2.66 -6.52
N VAL A 130 10.32 2.69 -6.05
CA VAL A 130 10.69 3.34 -4.78
C VAL A 130 11.09 4.79 -5.05
N VAL A 131 10.34 5.73 -4.48
CA VAL A 131 10.55 7.17 -4.61
C VAL A 131 11.66 7.61 -3.66
N GLU A 132 11.50 7.26 -2.38
CA GLU A 132 12.44 7.57 -1.31
C GLU A 132 12.86 6.30 -0.59
N LEU A 133 14.12 6.29 -0.18
CA LEU A 133 14.73 5.18 0.52
C LEU A 133 15.67 5.77 1.55
N GLU A 134 15.38 5.47 2.81
CA GLU A 134 16.21 5.76 3.97
C GLU A 134 16.70 4.43 4.52
N ASP A 135 18.01 4.19 4.43
CA ASP A 135 18.65 2.95 4.86
C ASP A 135 19.45 3.23 6.12
N THR A 136 18.97 2.72 7.26
CA THR A 136 19.59 2.89 8.58
C THR A 136 19.67 1.52 9.23
N PHE A 137 20.74 0.77 8.98
CA PHE A 137 20.87 -0.59 9.48
C PHE A 137 20.55 -0.69 11.00
N PRO A 138 19.71 -1.66 11.42
CA PRO A 138 19.15 -2.78 10.65
C PRO A 138 17.80 -2.49 9.98
N SER A 139 17.32 -1.25 9.94
CA SER A 139 16.04 -0.87 9.35
C SER A 139 16.18 -0.15 8.01
N ARG A 140 15.13 -0.23 7.20
CA ARG A 140 15.02 0.54 5.95
C ARG A 140 13.59 1.03 5.79
N SER A 141 13.42 2.34 5.67
CA SER A 141 12.14 2.97 5.37
C SER A 141 12.09 3.33 3.88
N ILE A 142 10.95 3.08 3.25
CA ILE A 142 10.73 3.47 1.86
C ILE A 142 9.39 4.16 1.68
N ARG A 143 9.37 5.13 0.76
CA ARG A 143 8.14 5.63 0.13
C ARG A 143 8.10 5.10 -1.30
N PHE A 144 7.00 4.47 -1.68
CA PHE A 144 6.87 3.78 -2.95
C PHE A 144 5.59 4.16 -3.68
N ARG A 145 5.59 3.95 -4.99
CA ARG A 145 4.40 4.00 -5.84
C ARG A 145 3.92 2.59 -6.13
N TYR A 146 2.62 2.41 -6.19
CA TYR A 146 1.99 1.13 -6.52
C TYR A 146 0.68 1.37 -7.29
N HIS A 147 0.18 0.35 -7.98
CA HIS A 147 -1.15 0.38 -8.58
C HIS A 147 -1.88 -0.94 -8.36
N TRP A 148 -3.19 -0.93 -8.58
CA TRP A 148 -4.02 -2.13 -8.54
C TRP A 148 -4.11 -2.74 -9.93
N ASN A 149 -3.80 -4.04 -10.01
CA ASN A 149 -3.90 -4.86 -11.21
C ASN A 149 -5.28 -5.50 -11.35
N GLN A 150 -5.86 -5.91 -10.23
CA GLN A 150 -7.16 -6.57 -10.17
C GLN A 150 -7.87 -6.17 -8.89
N LEU A 151 -9.20 -6.14 -8.93
CA LEU A 151 -10.08 -5.92 -7.79
C LEU A 151 -11.21 -6.95 -7.83
N GLN A 152 -11.60 -7.44 -6.67
CA GLN A 152 -12.78 -8.28 -6.53
C GLN A 152 -14.04 -7.43 -6.61
N PRO A 153 -15.15 -7.92 -7.21
CA PRO A 153 -16.39 -7.14 -7.30
C PRO A 153 -16.91 -6.61 -5.95
N ALA A 154 -16.69 -7.37 -4.88
CA ALA A 154 -17.11 -6.96 -3.53
C ALA A 154 -16.36 -5.73 -2.98
N SER A 155 -15.21 -5.34 -3.54
CA SER A 155 -14.51 -4.11 -3.13
C SER A 155 -15.26 -2.83 -3.51
N GLU A 156 -16.23 -2.92 -4.43
CA GLU A 156 -17.10 -1.79 -4.80
C GLU A 156 -17.95 -1.28 -3.63
N VAL A 157 -18.01 -2.05 -2.53
CA VAL A 157 -18.59 -1.62 -1.26
C VAL A 157 -17.90 -0.38 -0.67
N LEU A 158 -16.64 -0.13 -1.03
CA LEU A 158 -15.89 1.06 -0.61
C LEU A 158 -16.36 2.34 -1.32
N GLY A 159 -17.26 2.22 -2.30
CA GLY A 159 -17.90 3.35 -2.96
C GLY A 159 -16.92 4.22 -3.75
N PRO A 160 -17.03 5.55 -3.68
CA PRO A 160 -16.12 6.47 -4.37
C PRO A 160 -14.64 6.31 -3.99
N GLN A 161 -14.36 5.68 -2.86
CA GLN A 161 -13.01 5.45 -2.35
C GLN A 161 -12.43 4.10 -2.78
N VAL A 162 -13.17 3.32 -3.58
CA VAL A 162 -12.61 2.11 -4.21
C VAL A 162 -11.41 2.50 -5.07
N PRO A 163 -10.29 1.77 -5.00
CA PRO A 163 -9.16 2.05 -5.85
C PRO A 163 -9.51 1.89 -7.34
N GLU A 164 -8.86 2.68 -8.19
CA GLU A 164 -8.95 2.58 -9.64
C GLU A 164 -7.83 1.68 -10.16
N LEU A 165 -8.16 0.79 -11.09
CA LEU A 165 -7.17 -0.07 -11.73
C LEU A 165 -6.17 0.76 -12.54
N GLY A 166 -4.88 0.43 -12.43
CA GLY A 166 -3.79 1.11 -13.14
C GLY A 166 -3.44 2.53 -12.65
N LYS A 167 -4.24 3.14 -11.77
CA LYS A 167 -3.91 4.43 -11.15
C LYS A 167 -2.77 4.24 -10.14
N GLU A 168 -1.79 5.14 -10.16
CA GLU A 168 -0.68 5.12 -9.21
C GLU A 168 -1.05 5.79 -7.87
N TYR A 169 -0.74 5.09 -6.79
CA TYR A 169 -0.92 5.51 -5.41
C TYR A 169 0.43 5.54 -4.68
N GLU A 170 0.52 6.29 -3.59
CA GLU A 170 1.69 6.25 -2.69
C GLU A 170 1.41 5.34 -1.49
N GLY A 171 2.46 4.64 -1.06
CA GLY A 171 2.50 3.89 0.18
C GLY A 171 3.86 4.02 0.86
N GLU A 172 3.91 3.60 2.11
CA GLU A 172 5.12 3.58 2.93
C GLU A 172 5.36 2.17 3.46
N ALA A 173 6.62 1.78 3.60
CA ALA A 173 6.97 0.48 4.16
C ALA A 173 8.25 0.56 5.00
N LEU A 174 8.24 -0.17 6.10
CA LEU A 174 9.38 -0.39 6.97
C LEU A 174 9.86 -1.83 6.81
N PHE A 175 11.15 -1.96 6.52
CA PHE A 175 11.86 -3.22 6.46
C PHE A 175 12.81 -3.36 7.65
N LEU A 176 13.04 -4.60 8.06
CA LEU A 176 14.04 -4.98 9.05
C LEU A 176 14.93 -6.09 8.47
N TYR A 177 16.22 -5.97 8.69
CA TYR A 177 17.19 -6.98 8.28
C TYR A 177 17.27 -8.08 9.33
N GLU A 178 16.78 -9.28 8.98
CA GLU A 178 16.77 -10.45 9.85
C GLU A 178 17.19 -11.69 9.06
N ASN A 179 17.99 -12.58 9.66
CA ASN A 179 18.37 -13.86 9.06
C ASN A 179 18.97 -13.73 7.65
N GLY A 180 19.79 -12.69 7.43
CA GLY A 180 20.47 -12.47 6.15
C GLY A 180 19.60 -11.89 5.04
N LYS A 181 18.36 -11.46 5.35
CA LYS A 181 17.44 -10.88 4.36
C LYS A 181 16.64 -9.71 4.92
N TRP A 182 16.26 -8.80 4.03
CA TRP A 182 15.31 -7.74 4.35
C TRP A 182 13.89 -8.31 4.40
N ARG A 183 13.14 -8.01 5.46
CA ARG A 183 11.75 -8.43 5.63
C ARG A 183 10.88 -7.21 5.83
N VAL A 184 9.73 -7.18 5.15
CA VAL A 184 8.69 -6.17 5.39
C VAL A 184 8.11 -6.39 6.79
N MET A 185 8.22 -5.39 7.65
CA MET A 185 7.68 -5.42 9.02
C MET A 185 6.35 -4.69 9.11
N HIS A 186 6.25 -3.57 8.40
CA HIS A 186 5.08 -2.72 8.39
C HIS A 186 4.93 -2.05 7.03
N TRP A 187 3.70 -1.79 6.61
CA TRP A 187 3.39 -1.05 5.41
C TRP A 187 2.04 -0.34 5.59
N THR A 188 1.89 0.79 4.91
CA THR A 188 0.65 1.57 4.90
C THR A 188 0.29 1.95 3.48
N THR A 189 -1.00 2.03 3.23
CA THR A 189 -1.58 2.51 1.98
C THR A 189 -2.68 3.51 2.28
N PRO A 190 -2.34 4.76 2.67
CA PRO A 190 -3.24 5.67 3.39
C PRO A 190 -4.62 5.85 2.74
N VAL A 191 -4.67 5.98 1.41
CA VAL A 191 -5.92 6.16 0.66
C VAL A 191 -6.84 4.96 0.81
N TYR A 192 -6.29 3.74 0.67
CA TYR A 192 -7.06 2.51 0.80
C TYR A 192 -7.40 2.23 2.27
N ASP A 193 -6.46 2.47 3.18
CA ASP A 193 -6.66 2.24 4.61
C ASP A 193 -7.80 3.14 5.14
N GLN A 194 -7.83 4.41 4.74
CA GLN A 194 -8.92 5.33 5.06
C GLN A 194 -10.29 4.85 4.55
N ALA A 195 -10.33 4.28 3.34
CA ALA A 195 -11.55 3.72 2.75
C ALA A 195 -12.12 2.54 3.53
N VAL A 196 -11.27 1.78 4.20
CA VAL A 196 -11.69 0.69 5.09
C VAL A 196 -12.09 1.22 6.46
N GLU A 197 -11.30 2.13 7.03
CA GLU A 197 -11.52 2.69 8.37
C GLU A 197 -12.85 3.44 8.53
N GLN A 198 -13.40 4.02 7.46
CA GLN A 198 -14.69 4.71 7.51
C GLN A 198 -15.82 3.81 8.03
N PHE A 199 -15.79 2.50 7.75
CA PHE A 199 -16.80 1.56 8.26
C PHE A 199 -16.77 1.41 9.78
N LYS A 200 -15.61 1.61 10.41
CA LYS A 200 -15.49 1.59 11.88
C LYS A 200 -16.10 2.82 12.55
N THR A 201 -16.38 3.87 11.79
CA THR A 201 -17.05 5.09 12.29
C THR A 201 -18.56 4.91 12.43
N LEU A 202 -19.13 3.85 11.83
CA LEU A 202 -20.56 3.52 11.94
C LEU A 202 -20.92 3.21 13.39
N LYS A 203 -21.73 4.08 13.99
CA LYS A 203 -22.16 3.95 15.38
C LYS A 203 -23.34 2.99 15.49
N PRO A 204 -23.28 1.98 16.38
CA PRO A 204 -24.43 1.12 16.63
C PRO A 204 -25.57 1.95 17.24
N ALA A 205 -26.81 1.73 16.80
CA ALA A 205 -27.95 2.30 17.47
C ALA A 205 -28.22 1.58 18.80
N PRO A 206 -28.70 2.27 19.86
CA PRO A 206 -29.16 1.62 21.07
C PRO A 206 -30.32 0.66 20.74
N GLN A 207 -30.31 -0.52 21.36
CA GLN A 207 -31.34 -1.56 21.17
C GLN A 207 -32.60 -1.30 21.98
#